data_AF-A0A9X7Y0H1-F1
#
_entry.id   AF-A0A9X7Y0H1-F1
#
_cell.length_a   1.000
_cell.length_b   1.000
_cell.length_c   1.000
_cell.angle_alpha   90.00
_cell.angle_beta   90.00
_cell.angle_gamma   90.00
#
_symmetry.space_group_name_H-M   'P 1'
#
loop_
_entity.id
_entity.type
_entity.pdbx_description
1 polymer ?
#
loop_
_entity_poly.entity_id
_entity_poly.type
_entity_poly.pdbx_seq_one_letter_code
_entity_poly.pdbx_strand_id
1 'polypeptide(L)'
;MITEKEMVSAIYNCVKKREKYLIDEKAFLISLSIGIPIDDFYEVDGRLTYRGLVNGYVADCENYLSIIDKYDEKTIVEASLYMFNLIRRGISGKLNEKASKLLSELNLFPSYS
;
A
#
# COMPACT_ATOMS: atom_id res chain seq x y z
N MET A 1 -2.79 23.48 -2.49
CA MET A 1 -1.79 22.52 -2.98
C MET A 1 -1.44 21.63 -1.79
N ILE A 2 -1.69 20.33 -1.90
CA ILE A 2 -1.41 19.36 -0.83
C ILE A 2 0.04 18.90 -0.96
N THR A 3 0.74 18.75 0.17
CA THR A 3 2.10 18.18 0.19
C THR A 3 2.05 16.66 0.00
N GLU A 4 3.18 16.05 -0.37
CA GLU A 4 3.27 14.59 -0.51
C GLU A 4 2.90 13.86 0.79
N LYS A 5 3.37 14.35 1.94
CA LYS A 5 3.02 13.79 3.26
C LYS A 5 1.53 13.88 3.56
N GLU A 6 0.91 15.01 3.22
CA GLU A 6 -0.53 15.17 3.39
C GLU A 6 -1.33 14.26 2.44
N MET A 7 -0.78 13.93 1.27
CA MET A 7 -1.42 13.02 0.32
C MET A 7 -1.40 11.56 0.82
N VAL A 8 -0.29 11.08 1.41
CA VAL A 8 -0.26 9.75 2.06
C VAL A 8 -1.33 9.66 3.15
N SER A 9 -1.41 10.69 4.01
CA SER A 9 -2.43 10.79 5.06
C SER A 9 -3.84 10.79 4.48
N ALA A 10 -4.06 11.51 3.37
CA ALA A 10 -5.36 11.57 2.70
C ALA A 10 -5.81 10.22 2.12
N ILE A 11 -4.87 9.41 1.62
CA ILE A 11 -5.13 8.04 1.15
C ILE A 11 -5.45 7.13 2.32
N TYR A 12 -4.63 7.16 3.37
CA TYR A 12 -4.88 6.40 4.60
C TYR A 12 -6.28 6.70 5.15
N ASN A 13 -6.67 7.97 5.18
CA ASN A 13 -8.01 8.40 5.60
C ASN A 13 -9.12 7.87 4.67
N CYS A 14 -8.89 7.82 3.36
CA CYS A 14 -9.85 7.24 2.42
C CYS A 14 -10.06 5.75 2.71
N VAL A 15 -8.97 4.99 2.83
CA VAL A 15 -9.02 3.55 3.14
C VAL A 15 -9.71 3.34 4.48
N LYS A 16 -9.31 4.07 5.53
CA LYS A 16 -9.90 3.99 6.87
C LYS A 16 -11.41 4.27 6.92
N LYS A 17 -11.92 5.12 6.03
CA LYS A 17 -13.36 5.40 5.94
C LYS A 17 -14.15 4.27 5.28
N ARG A 18 -13.53 3.45 4.45
CA ARG A 18 -14.19 2.41 3.63
C ARG A 18 -13.96 1.01 4.16
N GLU A 19 -12.79 0.78 4.75
CA GLU A 19 -12.30 -0.52 5.17
C GLU A 19 -12.28 -0.68 6.69
N LYS A 20 -12.49 -1.92 7.15
CA LYS A 20 -12.37 -2.29 8.58
C LYS A 20 -11.05 -2.99 8.91
N TYR A 21 -10.39 -3.56 7.90
CA TYR A 21 -9.19 -4.39 8.05
C TYR A 21 -8.15 -3.99 7.00
N LEU A 22 -6.89 -4.29 7.28
CA LEU A 22 -5.76 -4.09 6.36
C LEU A 22 -5.60 -2.62 5.91
N ILE A 23 -5.98 -1.67 6.76
CA ILE A 23 -6.00 -0.24 6.41
C ILE A 23 -4.59 0.21 6.02
N ASP A 24 -3.59 -0.14 6.83
CA ASP A 24 -2.20 0.25 6.60
C ASP A 24 -1.63 -0.41 5.34
N GLU A 25 -1.85 -1.71 5.14
CA GLU A 25 -1.36 -2.44 3.96
C GLU A 25 -2.01 -1.94 2.66
N LYS A 26 -3.32 -1.70 2.66
CA LYS A 26 -4.04 -1.15 1.52
C LYS A 26 -3.59 0.28 1.22
N ALA A 27 -3.50 1.13 2.23
CA ALA A 27 -3.02 2.50 2.06
C ALA A 27 -1.60 2.54 1.50
N PHE A 28 -0.72 1.67 1.99
CA PHE A 28 0.65 1.52 1.51
C PHE A 28 0.71 1.15 0.02
N LEU A 29 -0.01 0.09 -0.38
CA LEU A 29 -0.05 -0.37 -1.78
C LEU A 29 -0.59 0.71 -2.72
N ILE A 30 -1.61 1.45 -2.28
CA ILE A 30 -2.17 2.57 -3.04
C ILE A 30 -1.14 3.69 -3.17
N SER A 31 -0.52 4.11 -2.06
CA SER A 31 0.51 5.16 -2.08
C SER A 31 1.66 4.83 -3.04
N LEU A 32 2.10 3.57 -3.08
CA LEU A 32 3.10 3.13 -4.05
C LEU A 32 2.59 3.23 -5.49
N SER A 33 1.34 2.82 -5.75
CA SER A 33 0.78 2.72 -7.10
C SER A 33 0.68 4.09 -7.78
N ILE A 34 0.52 5.15 -6.99
CA ILE A 34 0.49 6.55 -7.45
C ILE A 34 1.84 7.27 -7.32
N GLY A 35 2.90 6.57 -6.92
CA GLY A 35 4.26 7.11 -6.87
C GLY A 35 4.56 8.03 -5.69
N ILE A 36 3.88 7.88 -4.56
CA ILE A 36 4.08 8.74 -3.38
C ILE A 36 5.04 8.08 -2.38
N PRO A 37 5.92 8.86 -1.71
CA PRO A 37 6.82 8.34 -0.69
C PRO A 37 6.10 7.60 0.45
N ILE A 38 6.72 6.53 0.93
CA ILE A 38 6.19 5.64 1.98
C ILE A 38 6.94 5.80 3.32
N ASP A 39 7.49 6.98 3.60
CA ASP A 39 8.31 7.29 4.79
C ASP A 39 7.62 7.10 6.13
N ASP A 40 6.30 7.20 6.11
CA ASP A 40 5.49 7.11 7.30
C ASP A 40 4.98 5.67 7.55
N PHE A 41 5.35 4.69 6.74
CA PHE A 41 5.00 3.28 6.94
C PHE A 41 6.14 2.49 7.57
N TYR A 42 5.80 1.63 8.54
CA TYR A 42 6.73 0.80 9.28
C TYR A 42 6.26 -0.64 9.34
N GLU A 43 7.19 -1.59 9.38
CA GLU A 43 6.87 -2.98 9.66
C GLU A 43 6.94 -3.24 11.17
N VAL A 44 5.88 -3.81 11.73
CA VAL A 44 5.75 -4.20 13.14
C VAL A 44 5.12 -5.58 13.18
N ASP A 45 5.85 -6.55 13.73
CA ASP A 45 5.39 -7.94 13.89
C ASP A 45 4.81 -8.55 12.60
N GLY A 46 5.45 -8.31 11.45
CA GLY A 46 4.99 -8.82 10.16
C GLY A 46 3.73 -8.15 9.62
N ARG A 47 3.40 -6.95 10.08
CA ARG A 47 2.30 -6.10 9.57
C ARG A 47 2.82 -4.71 9.27
N LEU A 48 2.11 -3.97 8.41
CA LEU A 48 2.44 -2.57 8.19
C LEU A 48 1.69 -1.67 9.18
N THR A 49 2.30 -0.56 9.55
CA THR A 49 1.73 0.46 10.42
C THR A 49 2.04 1.83 9.86
N TYR A 50 1.00 2.61 9.56
CA TYR A 50 1.13 4.02 9.24
C TYR A 50 1.31 4.86 10.51
N ARG A 51 2.33 5.71 10.55
CA ARG A 51 2.62 6.64 11.66
C ARG A 51 2.81 8.08 11.20
N GLY A 52 2.20 8.44 10.07
CA GLY A 52 2.33 9.76 9.48
C GLY A 52 1.41 10.80 10.08
N LEU A 53 1.31 11.93 9.38
CA LEU A 53 0.53 13.08 9.81
C LEU A 53 -0.95 12.74 9.97
N VAL A 54 -1.57 13.34 10.98
CA VAL A 54 -3.03 13.33 11.15
C VAL A 54 -3.58 14.61 10.52
N ASN A 55 -4.30 14.47 9.41
CA ASN A 55 -5.03 15.57 8.78
C ASN A 55 -6.47 15.16 8.43
N GLY A 56 -7.29 16.11 7.99
CA GLY A 56 -8.69 15.89 7.62
C GLY A 56 -8.94 15.63 6.13
N TYR A 57 -7.91 15.64 5.29
CA TYR A 57 -8.06 15.44 3.86
C TYR A 57 -8.38 13.97 3.55
N VAL A 58 -9.15 13.76 2.48
CA VAL A 58 -9.49 12.42 1.98
C VAL A 58 -9.25 12.40 0.48
N ALA A 59 -8.39 11.50 0.04
CA ALA A 59 -8.13 11.26 -1.38
C ALA A 59 -9.21 10.33 -1.98
N ASP A 60 -9.25 10.22 -3.30
CA ASP A 60 -9.99 9.14 -3.95
C ASP A 60 -9.14 7.87 -3.99
N CYS A 61 -9.69 6.77 -3.50
CA CYS A 61 -9.03 5.47 -3.43
C CYS A 61 -9.92 4.33 -3.96
N GLU A 62 -11.14 4.60 -4.44
CA GLU A 62 -12.14 3.57 -4.77
C GLU A 62 -11.65 2.63 -5.87
N ASN A 63 -11.06 3.18 -6.93
CA ASN A 63 -10.56 2.38 -8.04
C ASN A 63 -9.49 1.38 -7.58
N TYR A 64 -8.59 1.78 -6.68
CA TYR A 64 -7.57 0.88 -6.16
C TYR A 64 -8.13 -0.14 -5.19
N LEU A 65 -9.06 0.24 -4.31
CA LEU A 65 -9.74 -0.70 -3.43
C LEU A 65 -10.48 -1.77 -4.23
N SER A 66 -11.16 -1.40 -5.32
CA SER A 66 -11.84 -2.35 -6.21
C SER A 66 -10.91 -3.41 -6.83
N ILE A 67 -9.60 -3.12 -6.92
CA ILE A 67 -8.57 -4.08 -7.34
C ILE A 67 -8.12 -4.92 -6.14
N ILE A 68 -7.72 -4.27 -5.05
CA ILE A 68 -7.13 -4.91 -3.88
C ILE A 68 -8.12 -5.87 -3.19
N ASP A 69 -9.39 -5.50 -3.12
CA ASP A 69 -10.44 -6.24 -2.39
C ASP A 69 -10.85 -7.55 -3.05
N LYS A 70 -10.35 -7.82 -4.27
CA LYS A 70 -10.50 -9.13 -4.94
C LYS A 70 -9.61 -10.21 -4.31
N TYR A 71 -8.63 -9.82 -3.50
CA TYR A 71 -7.61 -10.71 -2.96
C TYR A 71 -7.83 -10.99 -1.46
N ASP A 72 -7.42 -12.18 -1.03
CA ASP A 72 -7.49 -12.57 0.37
C ASP A 72 -6.49 -11.81 1.26
N GLU A 73 -6.76 -11.74 2.57
CA GLU A 73 -5.92 -11.01 3.54
C GLU A 73 -4.45 -11.42 3.45
N LYS A 74 -4.18 -12.72 3.38
CA LYS A 74 -2.81 -13.24 3.29
C LYS A 74 -2.08 -12.70 2.07
N THR A 75 -2.76 -12.66 0.92
CA THR A 75 -2.20 -12.14 -0.33
C THR A 75 -1.89 -10.64 -0.23
N ILE A 76 -2.78 -9.85 0.38
CA ILE A 76 -2.59 -8.41 0.55
C ILE A 76 -1.37 -8.13 1.45
N VAL A 77 -1.28 -8.81 2.60
CA VAL A 77 -0.15 -8.68 3.53
C VAL A 77 1.17 -9.12 2.89
N GLU A 78 1.17 -10.24 2.15
CA GLU A 78 2.37 -10.72 1.49
C GLU A 78 2.86 -9.74 0.42
N ALA A 79 1.95 -9.20 -0.40
CA ALA A 79 2.27 -8.21 -1.41
C ALA A 79 2.81 -6.91 -0.79
N SER A 80 2.18 -6.40 0.27
CA SER A 80 2.60 -5.17 0.94
C SER A 80 3.96 -5.32 1.61
N LEU A 81 4.20 -6.42 2.33
CA LEU A 81 5.49 -6.70 2.97
C LEU A 81 6.61 -6.94 1.95
N TYR A 82 6.30 -7.62 0.85
CA TYR A 82 7.27 -7.81 -0.24
C TYR A 82 7.75 -6.47 -0.77
N MET A 83 6.83 -5.58 -1.15
CA MET A 83 7.19 -4.25 -1.65
C MET A 83 7.89 -3.40 -0.59
N PHE A 84 7.46 -3.48 0.67
CA PHE A 84 8.13 -2.79 1.77
C PHE A 84 9.59 -3.23 1.92
N ASN A 85 9.85 -4.53 1.98
CA ASN A 85 11.20 -5.09 2.10
C ASN A 85 12.05 -4.78 0.87
N LEU A 86 11.48 -4.85 -0.33
CA LEU A 86 12.17 -4.51 -1.56
C LEU A 86 12.64 -3.05 -1.54
N ILE A 87 11.77 -2.11 -1.20
CA ILE A 87 12.08 -0.68 -1.22
C ILE A 87 12.97 -0.28 -0.04
N ARG A 88 12.66 -0.72 1.17
CA ARG A 88 13.36 -0.28 2.40
C ARG A 88 14.64 -1.02 2.68
N ARG A 89 14.72 -2.29 2.29
CA ARG A 89 15.82 -3.19 2.66
C ARG A 89 16.60 -3.69 1.44
N GLY A 90 16.11 -3.45 0.21
CA GLY A 90 16.72 -3.99 -1.00
C GLY A 90 16.62 -5.52 -1.09
N ILE A 91 15.74 -6.14 -0.30
CA ILE A 91 15.62 -7.59 -0.20
C ILE A 91 14.47 -8.04 -1.09
N SER A 92 14.77 -8.82 -2.13
CA SER A 92 13.78 -9.56 -2.88
C SER A 92 13.58 -10.95 -2.27
N GLY A 93 12.34 -11.27 -1.93
CA GLY A 93 11.93 -12.60 -1.47
C GLY A 93 11.24 -13.41 -2.57
N LYS A 94 10.80 -14.62 -2.24
CA LYS A 94 9.86 -15.35 -3.09
C LYS A 94 8.48 -14.74 -2.92
N LEU A 95 7.87 -14.32 -4.03
CA LEU A 95 6.51 -13.80 -4.07
C LEU A 95 5.57 -14.84 -4.68
N ASN A 96 4.43 -15.10 -4.04
CA ASN A 96 3.45 -16.03 -4.60
C ASN A 96 2.75 -15.46 -5.85
N GLU A 97 2.11 -16.33 -6.65
CA GLU A 97 1.46 -15.94 -7.91
C GLU A 97 0.33 -14.92 -7.73
N LYS A 98 -0.49 -15.07 -6.69
CA LYS A 98 -1.59 -14.12 -6.42
C LYS A 98 -1.08 -12.74 -6.00
N ALA A 99 -0.07 -12.68 -5.16
CA ALA A 99 0.55 -11.45 -4.68
C ALA A 99 1.29 -10.76 -5.83
N SER A 100 1.96 -11.53 -6.68
CA SER A 100 2.52 -11.04 -7.95
C SER A 100 1.41 -10.43 -8.81
N LYS A 101 0.32 -11.15 -9.06
CA LYS A 101 -0.80 -10.62 -9.86
C LYS A 101 -1.38 -9.32 -9.28
N LEU A 102 -1.58 -9.24 -7.96
CA LEU A 102 -2.03 -8.02 -7.28
C LEU A 102 -1.08 -6.85 -7.55
N LEU A 103 0.24 -7.03 -7.37
CA LEU A 103 1.22 -5.98 -7.63
C LEU A 103 1.23 -5.55 -9.11
N SER A 104 1.04 -6.49 -10.04
CA SER A 104 0.92 -6.19 -11.46
C SER A 104 -0.33 -5.36 -11.77
N GLU A 105 -1.48 -5.69 -11.21
CA GLU A 105 -2.73 -4.93 -11.42
C GLU A 105 -2.66 -3.51 -10.83
N LEU A 106 -1.78 -3.30 -9.85
CA LEU A 106 -1.46 -1.99 -9.28
C LEU A 106 -0.31 -1.26 -10.00
N ASN A 107 0.20 -1.81 -11.11
CA ASN A 107 1.37 -1.28 -11.83
C ASN A 107 2.63 -1.10 -10.96
N LEU A 108 2.81 -1.98 -9.96
CA LEU A 108 3.91 -1.91 -8.99
C LEU A 108 5.12 -2.77 -9.35
N PHE A 109 5.02 -3.59 -10.40
CA PHE A 109 6.21 -4.22 -10.94
C PHE A 109 7.00 -3.22 -11.78
N PRO A 110 8.34 -3.19 -11.65
CA PRO A 110 9.13 -2.69 -12.75
C PRO A 110 8.78 -3.58 -13.95
N SER A 111 8.38 -2.96 -15.07
CA SER A 111 8.35 -3.63 -16.36
C SER A 111 9.66 -4.41 -16.47
N TYR A 112 9.58 -5.74 -16.46
CA TYR A 112 10.70 -6.56 -16.89
C TYR A 112 10.87 -6.25 -18.38
N SER A 113 11.73 -5.28 -18.67
CA SER A 113 12.28 -5.01 -19.99
C SER A 113 13.72 -5.53 -20.01
#